data_AF-A0A3N5TLG9-F1
#
_entry.id   AF-A0A3N5TLG9-F1
#
_cell.length_a   1.000
_cell.length_b   1.000
_cell.length_c   1.000
_cell.angle_alpha   90.00
_cell.angle_beta   90.00
_cell.angle_gamma   90.00
#
_symmetry.space_group_name_H-M   'P 1'
#
loop_
_entity.id
_entity.type
_entity.pdbx_description
1 polymer ?
#
loop_
_entity_poly.entity_id
_entity_poly.type
_entity_poly.pdbx_seq_one_letter_code
_entity_poly.pdbx_strand_id
1 'polypeptide(L)' 'KVIAVGDSYNDISMLKEAERGILFSPPENVVREFPELPVTHNYDELKKLIIETMK' A
#
# COMPACT_ATOMS: atom_id res chain seq x y z
N LYS A 1 -14.75 6.16 -0.41
CA LYS A 1 -13.46 5.64 -0.87
C LYS A 1 -12.70 5.05 0.30
N VAL A 2 -12.30 3.79 0.25
CA VAL A 2 -11.46 3.15 1.28
C VAL A 2 -10.01 3.09 0.78
N ILE A 3 -9.09 3.66 1.55
CA ILE A 3 -7.64 3.54 1.34
C ILE A 3 -7.09 2.70 2.49
N ALA A 4 -6.40 1.61 2.17
CA ALA A 4 -5.78 0.72 3.14
C ALA A 4 -4.26 0.75 3.00
N VAL A 5 -3.56 0.69 4.13
CA VAL A 5 -2.09 0.72 4.20
C VAL A 5 -1.64 -0.40 5.13
N GLY A 6 -0.65 -1.17 4.70
CA GLY A 6 -0.09 -2.29 5.45
C GLY A 6 1.34 -2.57 4.99
N ASP A 7 2.02 -3.52 5.60
CA ASP A 7 3.45 -3.77 5.35
C ASP A 7 3.78 -5.25 5.17
N SER A 8 2.83 -6.14 5.42
CA SER A 8 3.09 -7.56 5.61
C SER A 8 1.99 -8.47 5.02
N TYR A 9 2.24 -9.78 4.99
CA TYR A 9 1.34 -10.76 4.37
C TYR A 9 -0.07 -10.76 4.98
N ASN A 10 -0.19 -10.54 6.28
CA ASN A 10 -1.48 -10.50 6.97
C ASN A 10 -2.36 -9.30 6.56
N ASP A 11 -1.77 -8.28 5.93
CA ASP A 11 -2.51 -7.12 5.44
C ASP A 11 -3.04 -7.31 4.01
N ILE A 12 -2.51 -8.28 3.25
CA ILE A 12 -2.76 -8.40 1.81
C ILE A 12 -4.24 -8.53 1.47
N SER A 13 -5.00 -9.31 2.24
CA SER A 13 -6.44 -9.44 2.00
C SER A 13 -7.16 -8.10 2.18
N MET A 14 -6.82 -7.33 3.23
CA MET A 14 -7.34 -5.98 3.44
C MET A 14 -6.93 -5.03 2.31
N LEU A 15 -5.67 -5.08 1.86
CA LEU A 15 -5.16 -4.20 0.81
C LEU A 15 -5.81 -4.46 -0.55
N LYS A 16 -6.10 -5.73 -0.87
CA LYS A 16 -6.75 -6.12 -2.13
C LYS A 16 -8.25 -5.82 -2.17
N GLU A 17 -8.92 -5.80 -1.01
CA GLU A 17 -10.34 -5.46 -0.92
C GLU A 17 -10.58 -3.95 -0.93
N ALA A 18 -9.62 -3.16 -0.46
CA ALA A 18 -9.70 -1.71 -0.49
C ALA A 18 -9.74 -1.21 -1.95
N GLU A 19 -10.47 -0.11 -2.18
CA GLU A 19 -10.45 0.56 -3.49
C GLU A 19 -9.01 0.96 -3.89
N ARG A 20 -8.18 1.25 -2.88
CA ARG A 20 -6.77 1.61 -3.00
C ARG A 20 -5.96 1.02 -1.83
N GLY A 21 -5.29 -0.12 -2.07
CA GLY A 21 -4.30 -0.69 -1.16
C GLY A 21 -2.89 -0.14 -1.42
N ILE A 22 -2.11 0.09 -0.37
CA ILE A 22 -0.73 0.59 -0.43
C ILE A 22 0.13 -0.24 0.52
N LEU A 23 1.32 -0.65 0.07
CA LEU A 23 2.35 -1.19 0.95
C LEU A 23 3.23 -0.07 1.49
N PHE A 24 3.46 -0.04 2.80
CA PHE A 24 4.30 0.94 3.49
C PHE A 24 5.49 0.24 4.15
N SER A 25 6.69 0.52 3.64
CA SER A 25 7.96 -0.08 4.05
C SER A 25 7.92 -1.62 4.19
N PRO A 26 7.37 -2.37 3.21
CA PRO A 26 7.27 -3.82 3.29
C PRO A 26 8.62 -4.53 3.10
N PRO A 27 8.75 -5.79 3.52
CA PRO A 27 9.83 -6.67 3.11
C PRO A 27 9.88 -6.91 1.59
N GLU A 28 11.08 -7.08 1.01
CA GLU A 28 11.26 -7.26 -0.44
C GLU A 28 10.55 -8.48 -1.02
N ASN A 29 10.38 -9.55 -0.25
CA ASN A 29 9.60 -10.72 -0.68
C ASN A 29 8.13 -10.38 -0.87
N VAL A 30 7.54 -9.57 0.01
CA VAL A 30 6.14 -9.11 -0.12
C VAL A 30 5.99 -8.26 -1.39
N VAL A 31 6.92 -7.34 -1.65
CA VAL A 31 6.91 -6.52 -2.88
C VAL A 31 6.98 -7.38 -4.14
N ARG A 32 7.85 -8.40 -4.15
CA ARG A 32 8.00 -9.31 -5.29
C ARG A 32 6.75 -10.16 -5.55
N GLU A 33 6.04 -10.54 -4.50
CA GLU A 33 4.83 -11.38 -4.62
C GLU A 33 3.57 -10.57 -4.93
N PHE A 34 3.53 -9.29 -4.58
CA PHE A 34 2.38 -8.39 -4.80
C PHE A 34 2.78 -7.11 -5.55
N PRO A 35 3.34 -7.23 -6.78
CA PRO A 35 3.83 -6.09 -7.55
C PRO A 35 2.72 -5.13 -7.98
N GLU A 36 1.45 -5.53 -7.89
CA GLU A 36 0.29 -4.68 -8.17
C GLU A 36 0.02 -3.62 -7.09
N LEU A 37 0.55 -3.80 -5.87
CA LEU A 37 0.35 -2.86 -4.77
C LEU A 37 1.44 -1.78 -4.81
N PRO A 38 1.08 -0.49 -4.86
CA PRO A 38 2.06 0.60 -4.80
C PRO A 38 2.81 0.56 -3.46
N VAL A 39 4.12 0.80 -3.52
CA VAL A 39 5.01 0.77 -2.36
C VAL A 39 5.48 2.18 -2.04
N THR A 40 5.49 2.52 -0.75
CA THR A 40 6.09 3.75 -0.21
C THR A 40 7.02 3.39 0.94
N HIS A 41 8.13 4.10 1.12
CA HIS A 41 9.15 3.78 2.14
C HIS A 41 9.28 4.84 3.23
N ASN A 42 8.59 5.98 3.08
CA ASN A 42 8.56 7.02 4.09
C ASN A 42 7.19 7.73 4.10
N TYR A 43 6.94 8.48 5.17
CA TYR A 43 5.64 9.14 5.38
C TYR A 43 5.35 10.24 4.36
N ASP A 44 6.36 10.88 3.79
CA ASP A 44 6.17 11.92 2.77
C ASP A 44 5.65 11.31 1.45
N GLU A 45 6.22 10.18 1.04
CA GLU A 45 5.75 9.38 -0.09
C GLU A 45 4.32 8.87 0.14
N LEU A 46 4.05 8.31 1.33
CA LEU A 46 2.72 7.81 1.68
C LEU A 46 1.69 8.95 1.65
N LYS A 47 2.00 10.09 2.27
CA LYS A 47 1.13 11.27 2.29
C LYS A 47 0.84 11.77 0.87
N LYS A 48 1.86 11.85 0.03
CA LYS A 48 1.72 12.26 -1.38
C LYS A 48 0.78 11.32 -2.12
N LEU A 49 0.97 10.01 -1.99
CA LEU A 49 0.16 8.99 -2.67
C LEU A 49 -1.30 9.00 -2.19
N ILE A 50 -1.54 9.19 -0.89
CA ILE A 50 -2.90 9.34 -0.35
C ILE A 50 -3.59 10.57 -0.96
N ILE A 51 -2.91 11.72 -1.01
CA ILE A 51 -3.48 12.96 -1.59
C ILE A 51 -3.80 12.79 -3.08
N GLU A 52 -2.92 12.15 -3.84
CA GLU A 52 -3.15 11.83 -5.26
C GLU A 52 -4.37 10.93 -5.45
N THR A 53 -4.57 9.99 -4.54
CA THR A 53 -5.68 9.03 -4.54
C THR A 53 -7.04 9.65 -4.21
N MET A 54 -7.05 10.74 -3.45
CA MET A 54 -8.27 11.44 -3.03
C MET A 54 -8.87 12.33 -4.12
N LYS A 55 -8.12 12.62 -5.18
CA LYS A 55 -8.62 13.33 -6.36
C LYS A 55 -9.59 12.45 -7.17
#